data_AF-A0A2G4HX70-F1
#
_entry.id   AF-A0A2G4HX70-F1
#
_cell.length_a   1.000
_cell.length_b   1.000
_cell.length_c   1.000
_cell.angle_alpha   90.00
_cell.angle_beta   90.00
_cell.angle_gamma   90.00
#
_symmetry.space_group_name_H-M   'P 1'
#
loop_
_entity.id
_entity.type
_entity.pdbx_description
1 polymer ?
#
loop_
_entity_poly.entity_id
_entity_poly.type
_entity_poly.pdbx_seq_one_letter_code
_entity_poly.pdbx_strand_id
1 'polypeptide(L)'
;MSILDETVVFHPDSWKDWDWKSLSGLPLGEVSLTAADGAQLFGWYVESRQVFAAAKPPKSFSLIEGAEHNSTDQVGGAAYFQQWAEFVPPVIRW
;
A
#
# COMPACT_ATOMS: atom_id res chain seq x y z
N MET A 1 -2.44 -23.54 -18.56
CA MET A 1 -1.16 -22.93 -18.16
C MET A 1 -0.33 -22.68 -19.40
N SER A 2 0.33 -21.53 -19.50
CA SER A 2 1.15 -21.16 -20.67
C SER A 2 2.60 -21.64 -20.47
N ILE A 3 3.32 -21.94 -21.57
CA ILE A 3 4.75 -22.30 -21.55
C ILE A 3 5.63 -21.22 -20.88
N LEU A 4 5.14 -19.98 -20.83
CA LEU A 4 5.83 -18.87 -20.16
C LEU A 4 5.85 -19.02 -18.63
N ASP A 5 4.83 -19.63 -18.03
CA ASP A 5 4.74 -19.85 -16.58
C ASP A 5 5.73 -20.95 -16.12
N GLU A 6 6.19 -21.81 -17.04
CA GLU A 6 7.12 -22.92 -16.76
C GLU A 6 8.58 -22.60 -17.07
N THR A 7 8.86 -21.52 -17.80
CA THR A 7 10.21 -21.22 -18.33
C THR A 7 10.86 -19.99 -17.73
N VAL A 8 10.09 -19.07 -17.15
CA VAL A 8 10.62 -17.83 -16.60
C VAL A 8 10.48 -17.82 -15.08
N VAL A 9 11.58 -18.11 -14.38
CA VAL A 9 11.67 -17.95 -12.93
C VAL A 9 12.15 -16.52 -12.64
N PHE A 10 11.28 -15.69 -12.08
CA PHE A 10 11.68 -14.40 -11.51
C PHE A 10 12.30 -14.63 -10.13
N HIS A 11 13.62 -14.46 -10.03
CA HIS A 11 14.33 -14.40 -8.74
C HIS A 11 14.40 -12.93 -8.31
N PRO A 12 13.82 -12.53 -7.17
CA PRO A 12 14.01 -11.19 -6.64
C PRO A 12 15.47 -11.03 -6.22
N ASP A 13 16.07 -9.88 -6.55
CA ASP A 13 17.40 -9.52 -6.05
C ASP A 13 17.45 -9.66 -4.52
N SER A 14 18.64 -9.93 -3.99
CA SER A 14 18.84 -10.11 -2.54
C SER A 14 18.27 -8.91 -1.80
N TRP A 15 17.46 -9.15 -0.76
CA TRP A 15 16.96 -8.07 0.09
C TRP A 15 18.13 -7.25 0.64
N LYS A 16 18.12 -5.96 0.35
CA LYS A 16 19.11 -5.02 0.89
C LYS A 16 18.54 -4.47 2.19
N ASP A 17 19.27 -4.72 3.27
CA ASP A 17 18.90 -4.19 4.58
C ASP A 17 19.18 -2.68 4.59
N TRP A 18 18.12 -1.89 4.39
CA TRP A 18 18.16 -0.44 4.46
C TRP A 18 17.41 0.01 5.71
N ASP A 19 17.84 1.14 6.27
CA ASP A 19 17.07 1.83 7.30
C ASP A 19 15.84 2.50 6.65
N TRP A 20 14.82 1.69 6.36
CA TRP A 20 13.58 2.11 5.71
C TRP A 20 12.83 3.18 6.53
N LYS A 21 13.00 3.18 7.84
CA LYS A 21 12.43 4.19 8.73
C LYS A 21 13.07 5.55 8.47
N SER A 22 14.40 5.59 8.39
CA SER A 22 15.14 6.80 8.01
C SER A 22 14.81 7.26 6.58
N LEU A 23 14.77 6.33 5.62
CA LEU A 23 14.53 6.65 4.21
C LEU A 23 13.11 7.14 3.91
N SER A 24 12.10 6.60 4.60
CA SER A 24 10.69 6.95 4.34
C SER A 24 10.27 8.28 4.99
N GLY A 25 10.94 8.69 6.07
CA GLY A 25 10.48 9.80 6.92
C GLY A 25 9.16 9.52 7.63
N LEU A 26 8.68 8.27 7.62
CA LEU A 26 7.44 7.84 8.26
C LEU A 26 7.76 7.20 9.63
N PRO A 27 6.84 7.32 10.60
CA PRO A 27 7.00 6.68 11.91
C PRO A 27 6.68 5.18 11.81
N LEU A 28 7.51 4.42 11.09
CA LEU A 28 7.35 2.98 10.91
C LEU A 28 7.43 2.26 12.27
N GLY A 29 6.38 1.50 12.59
CA GLY A 29 6.35 0.51 13.65
C GLY A 29 6.83 -0.83 13.13
N GLU A 30 7.56 -1.59 13.96
CA GLU A 30 7.99 -2.94 13.63
C GLU A 30 6.91 -3.95 14.01
N VAL A 31 6.80 -5.02 13.22
CA VAL A 31 5.88 -6.12 13.52
C VAL A 31 6.52 -7.45 13.17
N SER A 32 6.36 -8.41 14.07
CA SER A 32 6.72 -9.81 13.87
C SER A 32 5.46 -10.65 13.97
N LEU A 33 5.23 -11.49 12.97
CA LEU A 33 4.04 -12.30 12.79
C LEU A 33 4.46 -13.76 12.58
N THR A 34 3.65 -14.70 13.03
CA THR A 34 3.79 -16.12 12.64
C THR A 34 2.66 -16.44 11.67
N ALA A 35 3.01 -16.84 10.46
CA ALA A 35 2.06 -17.29 9.46
C ALA A 35 1.41 -18.62 9.87
N ALA A 36 0.28 -18.96 9.25
CA ALA A 36 -0.49 -20.16 9.60
C ALA A 36 0.29 -21.48 9.41
N ASP A 37 1.29 -21.48 8.51
CA ASP A 37 2.19 -22.61 8.25
C ASP A 37 3.44 -22.62 9.15
N GLY A 38 3.55 -21.68 10.09
CA GLY A 38 4.67 -21.54 11.02
C GLY A 38 5.82 -20.68 10.49
N ALA A 39 5.72 -20.11 9.28
CA ALA A 39 6.74 -19.18 8.79
C ALA A 39 6.79 -17.91 9.66
N GLN A 40 7.99 -17.50 10.06
CA GLN A 40 8.20 -16.24 10.78
C GLN A 40 8.30 -15.10 9.77
N LEU A 41 7.41 -14.12 9.91
CA LEU A 41 7.40 -12.90 9.11
C LEU A 41 7.82 -11.74 10.00
N PHE A 42 8.64 -10.87 9.44
CA PHE A 42 9.00 -9.59 10.04
C PHE A 42 8.76 -8.50 9.00
N GLY A 43 8.35 -7.32 9.47
CA GLY A 43 8.22 -6.16 8.62
C GLY A 43 7.88 -4.92 9.41
N TRP A 44 7.36 -3.93 8.68
CA TRP A 44 6.97 -2.65 9.24
C TRP A 44 5.54 -2.31 8.88
N TYR A 45 4.89 -1.54 9.74
CA TYR A 45 3.56 -0.97 9.49
C TYR A 45 3.56 0.52 9.84
N VAL A 46 2.60 1.24 9.29
CA VAL A 46 2.34 2.65 9.60
C VAL A 46 0.85 2.91 9.46
N GLU A 47 0.30 3.69 10.38
CA GLU A 47 -1.13 4.00 10.35
C GLU A 47 -1.47 4.94 9.19
N SER A 48 -2.61 4.69 8.55
CA SER A 48 -3.07 5.47 7.38
C SER A 48 -3.13 6.98 7.66
N ARG A 49 -3.50 7.38 8.88
CA ARG A 49 -3.52 8.79 9.31
C ARG A 49 -2.12 9.39 9.46
N GLN A 50 -1.13 8.61 9.84
CA GLN A 50 0.27 9.07 9.92
C GLN A 50 0.84 9.28 8.52
N VAL A 51 0.55 8.36 7.60
CA VAL A 51 0.90 8.52 6.17
C VAL A 51 0.25 9.79 5.61
N PHE A 52 -1.05 9.97 5.84
CA PHE A 52 -1.76 11.17 5.39
C PHE A 52 -1.17 12.45 5.98
N ALA A 53 -0.81 12.46 7.27
CA ALA A 53 -0.19 13.63 7.90
C ALA A 53 1.13 14.02 7.22
N ALA A 54 2.00 13.03 6.93
CA ALA A 54 3.30 13.24 6.32
C ALA A 54 3.25 13.56 4.80
N ALA A 55 2.19 13.18 4.10
CA ALA A 55 2.06 13.39 2.65
C ALA A 55 2.08 14.89 2.28
N LYS A 56 2.64 15.23 1.11
CA LYS A 56 2.63 16.61 0.59
C LYS A 56 1.28 16.93 -0.05
N PRO A 57 0.78 18.17 0.03
CA PRO A 57 -0.42 18.58 -0.71
C PRO A 57 -0.15 18.66 -2.22
N PRO A 58 -1.19 18.57 -3.07
CA PRO A 58 -2.60 18.34 -2.70
C PRO A 58 -2.84 16.87 -2.27
N LYS A 59 -3.66 16.68 -1.22
CA LYS A 59 -3.99 15.37 -0.65
C LYS A 59 -5.41 15.36 -0.08
N SER A 60 -6.09 14.22 -0.16
CA SER A 60 -7.38 13.95 0.49
C SER A 60 -7.31 12.62 1.24
N PHE A 61 -8.16 12.43 2.26
CA PHE A 61 -8.25 11.20 3.03
C PHE A 61 -9.70 10.74 3.12
N SER A 62 -9.97 9.52 2.66
CA SER A 62 -11.28 8.88 2.76
C SER A 62 -11.09 7.47 3.30
N LEU A 63 -11.74 7.17 4.42
CA LEU A 63 -11.78 5.82 4.97
C LEU A 63 -12.90 5.04 4.30
N ILE A 64 -12.62 3.83 3.83
CA ILE A 64 -13.61 2.91 3.29
C ILE A 64 -13.69 1.73 4.27
N GLU A 65 -14.68 1.78 5.16
CA GLU A 65 -14.84 0.76 6.20
C GLU A 65 -15.09 -0.62 5.57
N GLY A 66 -14.38 -1.63 6.07
CA GLY A 66 -14.45 -3.00 5.55
C GLY A 66 -13.66 -3.26 4.27
N ALA A 67 -13.05 -2.25 3.66
CA ALA A 67 -12.14 -2.46 2.54
C ALA A 67 -10.77 -2.96 3.02
N GLU A 68 -10.21 -3.88 2.25
CA GLU A 68 -8.83 -4.34 2.35
C GLU A 68 -7.97 -3.65 1.28
N HIS A 69 -6.68 -4.02 1.20
CA HIS A 69 -5.72 -3.34 0.33
C HIS A 69 -6.11 -3.31 -1.16
N ASN A 70 -6.83 -4.33 -1.63
CA ASN A 70 -7.18 -4.49 -3.06
C ASN A 70 -8.70 -4.53 -3.31
N SER A 71 -9.52 -4.07 -2.36
CA SER A 71 -10.99 -4.11 -2.50
C SER A 71 -11.68 -2.75 -2.31
N THR A 72 -10.91 -1.66 -2.35
CA THR A 72 -11.41 -0.30 -2.11
C THR A 72 -12.46 0.16 -3.13
N ASP A 73 -12.32 -0.23 -4.39
CA ASP A 73 -13.26 0.06 -5.47
C ASP A 73 -14.56 -0.77 -5.33
N GLN A 74 -14.43 -2.06 -5.02
CA GLN A 74 -15.57 -2.95 -4.83
C GLN A 74 -16.39 -2.59 -3.59
N VAL A 75 -15.73 -2.38 -2.44
CA VAL A 75 -16.40 -2.06 -1.17
C VAL A 75 -16.88 -0.61 -1.14
N GLY A 76 -16.08 0.32 -1.66
CA GLY A 76 -16.42 1.75 -1.68
C GLY A 76 -17.44 2.13 -2.76
N GLY A 77 -17.55 1.33 -3.82
CA GLY A 77 -18.55 1.48 -4.88
C GLY A 77 -18.60 2.90 -5.44
N ALA A 78 -19.81 3.44 -5.58
CA ALA A 78 -20.02 4.79 -6.14
C ALA A 78 -19.28 5.89 -5.37
N ALA A 79 -19.18 5.79 -4.05
CA ALA A 79 -18.51 6.80 -3.23
C ALA A 79 -17.01 6.86 -3.51
N TYR A 80 -16.37 5.69 -3.73
CA TYR A 80 -14.96 5.63 -4.16
C TYR A 80 -14.74 6.40 -5.47
N PHE A 81 -15.53 6.08 -6.50
CA PHE A 81 -15.38 6.73 -7.81
C PHE A 81 -15.71 8.22 -7.79
N GLN A 82 -16.68 8.64 -6.95
CA GLN A 82 -17.00 10.04 -6.76
C GLN A 82 -15.81 10.81 -6.17
N GLN A 83 -15.13 10.27 -5.15
CA GLN A 83 -13.94 10.92 -4.57
C GLN A 83 -12.84 11.10 -5.61
N TRP A 84 -12.61 10.12 -6.48
CA TRP A 84 -11.66 10.25 -7.59
C TRP A 84 -12.08 11.33 -8.60
N ALA A 85 -13.36 11.35 -8.99
CA ALA A 85 -13.90 12.32 -9.93
C ALA A 85 -13.81 13.76 -9.40
N GLU A 86 -13.93 13.96 -8.09
CA GLU A 86 -13.81 15.27 -7.45
C GLU A 86 -12.35 15.69 -7.22
N PHE A 87 -11.48 14.74 -6.83
CA PHE A 87 -10.09 15.06 -6.45
C PHE A 87 -9.16 15.23 -7.66
N VAL A 88 -9.28 14.40 -8.70
CA VAL A 88 -8.29 14.35 -9.79
C VAL A 88 -8.30 15.60 -10.68
N PRO A 89 -9.44 16.07 -11.21
CA PRO A 89 -9.45 17.19 -12.15
C PRO A 89 -8.77 18.47 -11.66
N PRO A 90 -8.95 18.93 -10.40
CA PRO A 90 -8.25 20.13 -9.93
C PRO A 90 -6.76 19.91 -9.63
N VAL A 91 -6.33 18.66 -9.43
CA VAL A 91 -4.95 18.31 -9.05
C VAL A 91 -4.06 18.05 -10.27
N ILE A 92 -4.60 17.45 -11.32
CA ILE A 92 -3.87 17.21 -12.57
C ILE A 92 -4.13 18.36 -13.54
N ARG A 93 -3.11 19.19 -13.76
CA ARG A 93 -3.10 20.13 -14.89
C ARG A 93 -2.53 19.41 -16.10
N TRP A 94 -3.33 19.32 -17.16
CA TRP A 94 -2.87 18.91 -18.49
C TRP A 94 -2.07 20.03 -19.15
#